data_AF-A0A8B8C216-F1
#
_entry.id   AF-A0A8B8C216-F1
#
_cell.length_a   1.000
_cell.length_b   1.000
_cell.length_c   1.000
_cell.angle_alpha   90.00
_cell.angle_beta   90.00
_cell.angle_gamma   90.00
#
_symmetry.space_group_name_H-M   'P 1'
#
loop_
_entity.id
_entity.type
_entity.pdbx_description
1 polymer ?
#
loop_
_entity_poly.entity_id
_entity_poly.type
_entity_poly.pdbx_seq_one_letter_code
_entity_poly.pdbx_strand_id
1 'polypeptide(L)'
;MNMATDVTKQIESCNICSKAIEHHCKVCQVSLCWSCMTTHMTDKTNRHQVVQFNYREKEAELPECSSHERKHCEMYCNDCDKPICVFCVTTEHKKHDFTHIEDNLKKIKQQIINDTQELEDTIIPYHQNLHPDLCPTAFDDVISAIQEQEDAVCKAVRDIGSRLKDKVLTQKKEYIEKNEEFQSLLAKTETELKDVVQSNKDILESNSASRILSYRPKNDVYRDGPKRVKSSRPHFTPGQLEHNQLQEILGFLRTKRNVTSEHNRKPNWLQLQMSSVSIVSIFRSVFGQKQKLWRVVCDGTENIWTCGEDNILYLIDRTGSVLKTVYVPGTVISMLPNVNQELTFSVWWKNTNVYTYGRRGVTRFLELSDWCPSGLCHTMNDDLLVSMRSVDETQSRVVKYSGIKETMVIQKDSHGETLFSVNAYNVLLLTENGNNDICVADYDGESVVVVNESGELRFRYQKYFSEEPFRPHNIATDVEHQILIQDYTNNIVHVIDSDGNFLRYIEVPCNGGISIDDDHNLAVGDQDTGEIRIIKYLTET
;
A
#
# COMPACT_ATOMS: atom_id res chain seq x y z
N MET A 1 13.11 -48.41 15.81
CA MET A 1 13.66 -49.68 15.29
C MET A 1 15.04 -49.35 14.75
N ASN A 2 16.06 -49.98 15.33
CA ASN A 2 17.49 -49.75 15.12
C ASN A 2 17.90 -49.89 13.65
N MET A 3 18.91 -49.11 13.23
CA MET A 3 20.21 -49.65 12.80
C MET A 3 21.28 -48.56 12.95
N ALA A 4 21.94 -48.56 14.11
CA ALA A 4 23.25 -47.94 14.27
C ALA A 4 24.28 -48.90 13.66
N THR A 5 24.98 -48.47 12.61
CA THR A 5 26.18 -49.17 12.15
C THR A 5 27.34 -48.76 13.03
N ASP A 6 27.63 -49.66 13.97
CA ASP A 6 28.79 -49.69 14.84
C ASP A 6 30.07 -49.93 14.01
N VAL A 7 30.88 -48.88 13.84
CA VAL A 7 32.29 -49.03 13.47
C VAL A 7 33.09 -48.82 14.74
N THR A 8 33.33 -49.91 15.45
CA THR A 8 34.21 -49.98 16.62
C THR A 8 35.62 -49.59 16.19
N LYS A 9 35.98 -48.31 16.40
CA LYS A 9 37.37 -47.85 16.41
C LYS A 9 38.06 -48.62 17.53
N GLN A 10 39.03 -49.48 17.19
CA GLN A 10 39.80 -50.24 18.16
C GLN A 10 40.59 -49.24 19.03
N ILE A 11 40.11 -48.94 20.24
CA ILE A 11 40.75 -47.97 21.14
C ILE A 11 41.98 -48.65 21.74
N GLU A 12 43.16 -48.29 21.26
CA GLU A 12 44.43 -48.72 21.86
C GLU A 12 44.50 -48.15 23.29
N SER A 13 44.73 -49.04 24.28
CA SER A 13 44.58 -48.75 25.70
C SER A 13 45.91 -48.80 26.46
N CYS A 14 46.00 -47.98 27.50
CA CYS A 14 47.18 -47.79 28.34
C CYS A 14 47.67 -49.13 28.87
N ASN A 15 48.96 -49.40 28.67
CA ASN A 15 49.59 -50.67 29.04
C ASN A 15 49.50 -50.99 30.56
N ILE A 16 49.14 -50.02 31.40
CA ILE A 16 49.08 -50.18 32.87
C ILE A 16 47.64 -50.22 33.41
N CYS A 17 46.69 -49.49 32.81
CA CYS A 17 45.35 -49.31 33.41
C CYS A 17 44.17 -49.28 32.44
N SER A 18 44.37 -49.69 31.18
CA SER A 18 43.32 -49.82 30.16
C SER A 18 42.53 -48.55 29.80
N LYS A 19 42.94 -47.36 30.26
CA LYS A 19 42.43 -46.05 29.81
C LYS A 19 42.99 -45.67 28.43
N ALA A 20 42.38 -44.72 27.71
CA ALA A 20 42.88 -44.28 26.40
C ALA A 20 44.35 -43.82 26.48
N ILE A 21 45.16 -44.24 25.50
CA ILE A 21 46.57 -43.83 25.41
C ILE A 21 46.62 -42.38 24.96
N GLU A 22 47.50 -41.61 25.59
CA GLU A 22 47.77 -40.23 25.18
C GLU A 22 49.27 -40.00 24.95
N HIS A 23 50.15 -40.85 25.49
CA HIS A 23 51.59 -40.64 25.53
C HIS A 23 52.36 -41.96 25.35
N HIS A 24 53.59 -41.91 24.83
CA HIS A 24 54.48 -43.07 24.66
C HIS A 24 55.92 -42.75 25.06
N CYS A 25 56.52 -43.61 25.86
CA CYS A 25 57.92 -43.49 26.28
C CYS A 25 58.82 -44.24 25.30
N LYS A 26 59.65 -43.52 24.53
CA LYS A 26 60.54 -44.11 23.51
C LYS A 26 61.64 -45.00 24.10
N VAL A 27 62.05 -44.74 25.34
CA VAL A 27 63.13 -45.48 25.99
C VAL A 27 62.61 -46.78 26.60
N CYS A 28 61.45 -46.73 27.24
CA CYS A 28 60.83 -47.89 27.87
C CYS A 28 59.86 -48.65 26.95
N GLN A 29 59.56 -48.10 25.76
CA GLN A 29 58.65 -48.67 24.75
C GLN A 29 57.26 -49.00 25.30
N VAL A 30 56.73 -48.15 26.18
CA VAL A 30 55.41 -48.30 26.80
C VAL A 30 54.50 -47.12 26.46
N SER A 31 53.22 -47.42 26.20
CA SER A 31 52.18 -46.43 25.89
C SER A 31 51.25 -46.24 27.09
N LEU A 32 51.09 -44.98 27.51
CA LEU A 32 50.52 -44.59 28.80
C LEU A 32 49.46 -43.50 28.64
N CYS A 33 48.43 -43.54 29.48
CA CYS A 33 47.56 -42.38 29.69
C CYS A 33 48.27 -41.33 30.55
N TRP A 34 47.77 -40.09 30.58
CA TRP A 34 48.39 -38.98 31.34
C TRP A 34 48.73 -39.35 32.80
N SER A 35 47.80 -39.98 33.51
CA SER A 35 48.00 -40.35 34.92
C SER A 35 49.08 -41.42 35.11
N CYS A 36 49.24 -42.35 34.16
CA CYS A 36 50.28 -43.37 34.26
C CYS A 36 51.63 -42.85 33.77
N MET A 37 51.65 -41.89 32.84
CA MET A 37 52.86 -41.18 32.43
C MET A 37 53.49 -40.45 33.60
N THR A 38 52.72 -39.69 34.38
CA THR A 38 53.27 -38.92 35.51
C THR A 38 53.89 -39.81 36.57
N THR A 39 53.26 -40.97 36.87
CA THR A 39 53.87 -41.98 37.74
C THR A 39 55.12 -42.61 37.11
N HIS A 40 55.10 -42.93 35.81
CA HIS A 40 56.25 -43.49 35.10
C HIS A 40 57.47 -42.55 35.09
N MET A 41 57.26 -41.23 34.99
CA MET A 41 58.32 -40.21 35.00
C MET A 41 58.92 -39.97 36.39
N THR A 42 58.31 -40.51 37.46
CA THR A 42 58.85 -40.38 38.82
C THR A 42 59.93 -41.41 39.15
N ASP A 43 60.06 -42.46 38.33
CA ASP A 43 61.17 -43.39 38.40
C ASP A 43 62.46 -42.72 37.92
N LYS A 44 63.50 -42.72 38.77
CA LYS A 44 64.81 -42.10 38.48
C LYS A 44 65.86 -43.11 38.05
N THR A 45 65.52 -44.40 37.97
CA THR A 45 66.45 -45.45 37.62
C THR A 45 66.83 -45.43 36.13
N ASN A 46 65.97 -44.87 35.27
CA ASN A 46 66.23 -44.69 33.83
C ASN A 46 65.95 -43.25 33.37
N ARG A 47 66.48 -42.88 32.19
CA ARG A 47 66.11 -41.62 31.52
C ARG A 47 64.87 -41.87 30.68
N HIS A 48 63.78 -41.20 31.01
CA HIS A 48 62.50 -41.33 30.31
C HIS A 48 62.34 -40.22 29.27
N GLN A 49 61.99 -40.59 28.04
CA GLN A 49 61.66 -39.64 26.98
C GLN A 49 60.26 -39.95 26.46
N VAL A 50 59.28 -39.19 26.95
CA VAL A 50 57.86 -39.36 26.64
C VAL A 50 57.43 -38.35 25.57
N VAL A 51 56.71 -38.85 24.57
CA VAL A 51 56.10 -38.06 23.49
C VAL A 51 54.59 -38.30 23.45
N GLN A 52 53.80 -37.36 22.92
CA GLN A 52 52.37 -37.58 22.70
C GLN A 52 52.15 -38.70 21.67
N PHE A 53 51.17 -39.55 21.93
CA PHE A 53 50.84 -40.68 21.08
C PHE A 53 50.00 -40.19 19.89
N ASN A 54 50.68 -39.72 18.85
CA ASN A 54 50.04 -39.32 17.62
C ASN A 54 49.62 -40.56 16.83
N TYR A 55 48.34 -40.60 16.43
CA TYR A 55 47.83 -41.51 15.40
C TYR A 55 48.83 -41.55 14.25
N ARG A 56 49.32 -42.77 13.95
CA ARG A 56 50.27 -43.04 12.85
C ARG A 56 49.99 -42.12 11.66
N GLU A 57 50.98 -41.32 11.27
CA GLU A 57 51.00 -40.66 9.97
C GLU A 57 50.92 -41.77 8.91
N LYS A 58 49.72 -42.04 8.40
CA LYS A 58 49.60 -42.76 7.13
C LYS A 58 50.20 -41.86 6.07
N GLU A 59 51.13 -42.40 5.30
CA GLU A 59 51.65 -41.73 4.09
C GLU A 59 50.46 -41.26 3.23
N ALA A 60 50.54 -40.04 2.71
CA ALA A 60 49.45 -39.47 1.92
C ALA A 60 49.29 -40.28 0.63
N GLU A 61 48.10 -40.84 0.40
CA GLU A 61 47.77 -41.50 -0.86
C GLU A 61 47.78 -40.45 -1.99
N LEU A 62 48.80 -40.53 -2.86
CA LEU A 62 48.97 -39.60 -3.97
C LEU A 62 48.03 -39.96 -5.12
N PRO A 63 47.43 -38.97 -5.80
CA PRO A 63 46.52 -39.24 -6.90
C PRO A 63 47.28 -39.79 -8.12
N GLU A 64 46.64 -40.67 -8.89
CA GLU A 64 47.17 -41.14 -10.16
C GLU A 64 47.07 -40.07 -11.25
N CYS A 65 48.06 -40.03 -12.13
CA CYS A 65 48.13 -39.06 -13.21
C CYS A 65 47.17 -39.43 -14.34
N SER A 66 46.27 -38.50 -14.67
CA SER A 66 45.29 -38.68 -15.74
C SER A 66 45.92 -38.82 -17.14
N SER A 67 47.10 -38.25 -17.37
CA SER A 67 47.79 -38.30 -18.67
C SER A 67 48.83 -39.43 -18.77
N HIS A 68 49.21 -40.06 -17.65
CA HIS A 68 50.27 -41.07 -17.62
C HIS A 68 49.87 -42.25 -16.72
N GLU A 69 49.49 -43.36 -17.34
CA GLU A 69 49.00 -44.55 -16.65
C GLU A 69 50.02 -45.09 -15.62
N ARG A 70 49.51 -45.48 -14.44
CA ARG A 70 50.27 -46.06 -13.32
C ARG A 70 51.40 -45.17 -12.80
N LYS A 71 51.29 -43.85 -12.97
CA LYS A 71 52.20 -42.86 -12.37
C LYS A 71 51.44 -42.02 -11.35
N HIS A 72 52.05 -41.80 -10.19
CA HIS A 72 51.50 -40.93 -9.16
C HIS A 72 51.90 -39.47 -9.39
N CYS A 73 51.03 -38.56 -8.98
CA CYS A 73 51.29 -37.13 -9.01
C CYS A 73 52.05 -36.71 -7.75
N GLU A 74 53.35 -36.57 -7.88
CA GLU A 74 54.27 -36.12 -6.82
C GLU A 74 54.41 -34.58 -6.79
N MET A 75 53.94 -33.91 -7.84
CA MET A 75 54.10 -32.46 -8.02
C MET A 75 52.73 -31.78 -8.12
N TYR A 76 52.68 -30.49 -7.82
CA TYR A 76 51.51 -29.64 -7.96
C TYR A 76 51.83 -28.48 -8.90
N CYS A 77 51.09 -28.35 -10.00
CA CYS A 77 51.24 -27.23 -10.92
C CYS A 77 50.49 -26.02 -10.36
N ASN A 78 51.21 -24.96 -9.99
CA ASN A 78 50.61 -23.76 -9.41
C ASN A 78 49.81 -22.97 -10.45
N ASP A 79 50.26 -22.95 -11.70
CA ASP A 79 49.59 -22.23 -12.79
C ASP A 79 48.28 -22.89 -13.27
N CYS A 80 48.16 -24.20 -13.09
CA CYS A 80 46.99 -24.98 -13.51
C CYS A 80 46.14 -25.48 -12.34
N ASP A 81 46.54 -25.15 -11.11
CA ASP A 81 45.91 -25.53 -9.85
C ASP A 81 45.52 -27.03 -9.79
N LYS A 82 46.47 -27.91 -10.14
CA LYS A 82 46.20 -29.36 -10.18
C LYS A 82 47.45 -30.21 -9.92
N PRO A 83 47.28 -31.42 -9.35
CA PRO A 83 48.38 -32.36 -9.17
C PRO A 83 48.84 -32.97 -10.50
N ILE A 84 50.15 -33.08 -10.70
CA ILE A 84 50.79 -33.62 -11.90
C ILE A 84 51.95 -34.56 -11.56
N CYS A 85 52.27 -35.52 -12.44
CA CYS A 85 53.43 -36.38 -12.28
C CYS A 85 54.71 -35.74 -12.88
N VAL A 86 55.87 -36.31 -12.56
CA VAL A 86 57.17 -35.82 -13.06
C VAL A 86 57.26 -35.82 -14.59
N PHE A 87 56.54 -36.71 -15.28
CA PHE A 87 56.51 -36.72 -16.75
C PHE A 87 55.77 -35.50 -17.31
N CYS A 88 54.61 -35.15 -16.72
CA CYS A 88 53.85 -33.94 -17.08
C CYS A 88 54.70 -32.67 -16.96
N VAL A 89 55.56 -32.58 -15.95
CA VAL A 89 56.50 -31.46 -15.77
C VAL A 89 57.42 -31.32 -16.98
N THR A 90 57.91 -32.42 -17.53
CA THR A 90 58.85 -32.39 -18.67
C THR A 90 58.19 -32.24 -20.03
N THR A 91 56.88 -32.49 -20.12
CA THR A 91 56.10 -32.44 -21.36
C THR A 91 55.22 -31.18 -21.40
N GLU A 92 53.97 -31.30 -20.97
CA GLU A 92 52.93 -30.27 -21.12
C GLU A 92 53.13 -29.08 -20.18
N HIS A 93 53.81 -29.28 -19.04
CA HIS A 93 53.98 -28.27 -17.99
C HIS A 93 55.42 -27.71 -17.91
N LYS A 94 56.21 -27.85 -18.98
CA LYS A 94 57.66 -27.50 -19.00
C LYS A 94 57.98 -26.04 -18.66
N LYS A 95 57.03 -25.13 -18.86
CA LYS A 95 57.19 -23.69 -18.59
C LYS A 95 56.39 -23.21 -17.38
N HIS A 96 55.69 -24.11 -16.69
CA HIS A 96 54.83 -23.75 -15.58
C HIS A 96 55.59 -23.85 -14.26
N ASP A 97 55.15 -23.09 -13.26
CA ASP A 97 55.65 -23.20 -11.90
C ASP A 97 54.99 -24.38 -11.20
N PHE A 98 55.80 -25.13 -10.46
CA PHE A 98 55.34 -26.32 -9.74
C PHE A 98 56.09 -26.52 -8.42
N THR A 99 55.38 -27.09 -7.46
CA THR A 99 55.91 -27.42 -6.13
C THR A 99 55.70 -28.90 -5.84
N HIS A 100 56.36 -29.41 -4.78
CA HIS A 100 56.08 -30.76 -4.33
C HIS A 100 54.67 -30.81 -3.75
N ILE A 101 53.88 -31.83 -4.10
CA ILE A 101 52.47 -31.92 -3.72
C ILE A 101 52.29 -31.94 -2.20
N GLU A 102 53.25 -32.51 -1.46
CA GLU A 102 53.23 -32.55 0.00
C GLU A 102 53.23 -31.16 0.66
N ASP A 103 53.90 -30.19 0.06
CA ASP A 103 53.95 -28.83 0.60
C ASP A 103 52.62 -28.10 0.41
N ASN A 104 51.92 -28.38 -0.69
CA ASN A 104 50.56 -27.89 -0.91
C ASN A 104 49.56 -28.59 0.03
N LEU A 105 49.67 -29.92 0.17
CA LEU A 105 48.85 -30.69 1.11
C LEU A 105 48.98 -30.19 2.55
N LYS A 106 50.18 -29.80 3.00
CA LYS A 106 50.38 -29.19 4.33
C LYS A 106 49.64 -27.87 4.47
N LYS A 107 49.70 -26.99 3.47
CA LYS A 107 49.00 -25.69 3.48
C LYS A 107 47.49 -25.86 3.52
N ILE A 108 46.93 -26.70 2.65
CA ILE A 108 45.49 -26.96 2.60
C ILE A 108 45.01 -27.61 3.90
N LYS A 109 45.75 -28.60 4.44
CA LYS A 109 45.41 -29.19 5.74
C LYS A 109 45.38 -28.16 6.86
N GLN A 110 46.34 -27.24 6.88
CA GLN A 110 46.35 -26.17 7.89
C GLN A 110 45.15 -25.22 7.74
N GLN A 111 44.73 -24.91 6.52
CA GLN A 111 43.55 -24.10 6.28
C GLN A 111 42.27 -24.80 6.75
N ILE A 112 42.11 -26.08 6.43
CA ILE A 112 40.98 -26.89 6.92
C ILE A 112 40.92 -26.88 8.45
N ILE A 113 42.05 -26.99 9.14
CA ILE A 113 42.11 -26.93 10.61
C ILE A 113 41.60 -25.57 11.11
N ASN A 114 42.08 -24.47 10.52
CA ASN A 114 41.70 -23.12 10.94
C ASN A 114 40.20 -22.86 10.69
N ASP A 115 39.70 -23.23 9.52
CA ASP A 115 38.29 -23.05 9.15
C ASP A 115 37.38 -23.90 10.05
N THR A 116 37.80 -25.13 10.36
CA THR A 116 37.05 -26.01 11.28
C THR A 116 37.00 -25.42 12.69
N GLN A 117 38.10 -24.84 13.19
CA GLN A 117 38.13 -24.15 14.48
C GLN A 117 37.22 -22.93 14.50
N GLU A 118 37.22 -22.09 13.45
CA GLU A 118 36.31 -20.94 13.39
C GLU A 118 34.83 -21.38 13.36
N LEU A 119 34.53 -22.44 12.62
CA LEU A 119 33.18 -23.02 12.57
C LEU A 119 32.73 -23.51 13.95
N GLU A 120 33.58 -24.27 14.65
CA GLU A 120 33.27 -24.86 15.95
C GLU A 120 33.23 -23.83 17.09
N ASP A 121 34.19 -22.90 17.13
CA ASP A 121 34.37 -21.99 18.26
C ASP A 121 33.56 -20.70 18.14
N THR A 122 33.22 -20.28 16.91
CA THR A 122 32.58 -18.97 16.68
C THR A 122 31.22 -19.10 16.02
N ILE A 123 31.13 -19.82 14.90
CA ILE A 123 29.92 -19.80 14.06
C ILE A 123 28.82 -20.68 14.66
N ILE A 124 29.13 -21.91 15.07
CA ILE A 124 28.16 -22.82 15.69
C ILE A 124 27.56 -22.21 16.98
N PRO A 125 28.36 -21.66 17.92
CA PRO A 125 27.83 -21.03 19.12
C PRO A 125 26.95 -19.80 18.83
N TYR A 126 27.29 -18.99 17.82
CA TYR A 126 26.44 -17.86 17.41
C TYR A 126 25.04 -18.33 16.99
N HIS A 127 24.96 -19.37 16.17
CA HIS A 127 23.67 -19.91 15.71
C HIS A 127 22.89 -20.65 16.82
N GLN A 128 23.57 -21.29 17.77
CA GLN A 128 22.92 -21.94 18.92
C GLN A 128 22.28 -20.94 19.89
N ASN A 129 22.78 -19.70 19.92
CA ASN A 129 22.24 -18.63 20.77
C ASN A 129 21.10 -17.83 20.11
N LEU A 130 20.71 -18.15 18.87
CA LEU A 130 19.54 -17.55 18.24
C LEU A 130 18.27 -18.25 18.73
N HIS A 131 17.51 -17.57 19.59
CA HIS A 131 16.16 -17.99 19.95
C HIS A 131 15.12 -17.21 19.13
N PRO A 132 14.05 -17.87 18.64
CA PRO A 132 12.94 -17.15 18.01
C PRO A 132 12.21 -16.30 19.05
N ASP A 133 12.08 -15.01 18.79
CA ASP A 133 11.22 -14.09 19.54
C ASP A 133 9.76 -14.41 19.22
N LEU A 134 9.20 -15.39 19.92
CA LEU A 134 7.79 -15.71 19.87
C LEU A 134 7.21 -15.43 21.25
N CYS A 135 6.49 -14.31 21.36
CA CYS A 135 5.68 -13.97 22.52
C CYS A 135 4.20 -14.06 22.11
N PRO A 136 3.55 -15.24 22.22
CA PRO A 136 2.15 -15.42 21.82
C PRO A 136 1.19 -14.51 22.59
N THR A 137 1.52 -14.16 23.84
CA THR A 137 0.68 -13.34 24.72
C THR A 137 0.47 -11.93 24.17
N ALA A 138 1.39 -11.41 23.34
CA ALA A 138 1.24 -10.11 22.71
C ALA A 138 0.07 -10.06 21.70
N PHE A 139 -0.29 -11.20 21.10
CA PHE A 139 -1.46 -11.28 20.21
C PHE A 139 -2.77 -11.31 21.01
N ASP A 140 -2.78 -12.00 22.15
CA ASP A 140 -3.95 -12.07 23.04
C ASP A 140 -4.31 -10.69 23.61
N ASP A 141 -3.31 -9.85 23.91
CA ASP A 141 -3.49 -8.46 24.34
C ASP A 141 -4.15 -7.60 23.24
N VAL A 142 -3.72 -7.77 21.99
CA VAL A 142 -4.29 -7.05 20.84
C VAL A 142 -5.72 -7.49 20.55
N ILE A 143 -6.01 -8.79 20.62
CA ILE A 143 -7.36 -9.33 20.46
C ILE A 143 -8.28 -8.76 21.55
N SER A 144 -7.79 -8.71 22.79
CA SER A 144 -8.54 -8.17 23.92
C SER A 144 -8.84 -6.67 23.75
N ALA A 145 -7.87 -5.88 23.25
CA ALA A 145 -8.08 -4.46 22.95
C ALA A 145 -9.13 -4.23 21.83
N ILE A 146 -9.16 -5.09 20.81
CA ILE A 146 -10.20 -5.04 19.75
C ILE A 146 -11.58 -5.30 20.35
N GLN A 147 -11.69 -6.32 21.22
CA GLN A 147 -12.95 -6.68 21.86
C GLN A 147 -13.49 -5.55 22.76
N GLU A 148 -12.62 -4.90 23.53
CA GLU A 148 -13.00 -3.75 24.37
C GLU A 148 -13.54 -2.58 23.55
N GLN A 149 -12.92 -2.29 22.39
CA GLN A 149 -13.40 -1.24 21.50
C GLN A 149 -14.75 -1.60 20.87
N GLU A 150 -14.96 -2.85 20.46
CA GLU A 150 -16.26 -3.32 19.96
C GLU A 150 -17.39 -3.10 20.99
N ASP A 151 -17.15 -3.46 22.24
CA ASP A 151 -18.10 -3.31 23.33
C ASP A 151 -18.42 -1.83 23.61
N ALA A 152 -17.41 -0.96 23.58
CA ALA A 152 -17.58 0.47 23.77
C ALA A 152 -18.46 1.11 22.68
N VAL A 153 -18.23 0.73 21.42
CA VAL A 153 -19.00 1.21 20.26
C VAL A 153 -20.45 0.72 20.35
N CYS A 154 -20.66 -0.56 20.64
CA CYS A 154 -21.99 -1.13 20.84
C CYS A 154 -22.77 -0.41 21.95
N LYS A 155 -22.10 -0.05 23.05
CA LYS A 155 -22.70 0.71 24.15
C LYS A 155 -23.12 2.12 23.70
N ALA A 156 -22.25 2.85 23.01
CA ALA A 156 -22.54 4.19 22.51
C ALA A 156 -23.75 4.22 21.57
N VAL A 157 -23.86 3.26 20.66
CA VAL A 157 -25.01 3.12 19.75
C VAL A 157 -26.31 2.90 20.52
N ARG A 158 -26.30 2.03 21.54
CA ARG A 158 -27.46 1.77 22.40
C ARG A 158 -27.86 3.01 23.21
N ASP A 159 -26.91 3.79 23.69
CA ASP A 159 -27.17 5.02 24.45
C ASP A 159 -27.81 6.11 23.58
N ILE A 160 -27.34 6.30 22.35
CA ILE A 160 -27.96 7.21 21.38
C ILE A 160 -29.40 6.78 21.08
N GLY A 161 -29.62 5.49 20.81
CA GLY A 161 -30.94 4.93 20.55
C GLY A 161 -31.90 5.14 21.73
N SER A 162 -31.40 5.02 22.97
CA SER A 162 -32.19 5.25 24.18
C SER A 162 -32.59 6.72 24.32
N ARG A 163 -31.67 7.66 24.11
CA ARG A 163 -31.97 9.10 24.13
C ARG A 163 -33.03 9.53 23.11
N LEU A 164 -33.01 8.92 21.92
CA LEU A 164 -34.03 9.19 20.89
C LEU A 164 -35.41 8.69 21.35
N LYS A 165 -35.47 7.49 21.94
CA LYS A 165 -36.71 6.94 22.50
C LYS A 165 -37.24 7.81 23.65
N ASP A 166 -36.37 8.26 24.54
CA ASP A 166 -36.75 9.13 25.67
C ASP A 166 -37.39 10.44 25.20
N LYS A 167 -36.80 11.09 24.18
CA LYS A 167 -37.40 12.29 23.57
C LYS A 167 -38.81 12.04 23.05
N VAL A 168 -39.04 10.91 22.38
CA VAL A 168 -40.36 10.54 21.87
C VAL A 168 -41.34 10.27 23.03
N LEU A 169 -40.87 9.62 24.11
CA LEU A 169 -41.68 9.39 25.31
C LEU A 169 -42.08 10.70 26.00
N THR A 170 -41.17 11.68 26.10
CA THR A 170 -41.48 13.01 26.64
C THR A 170 -42.53 13.73 25.79
N GLN A 171 -42.36 13.77 24.46
CA GLN A 171 -43.35 14.37 23.56
C GLN A 171 -44.71 13.68 23.65
N LYS A 172 -44.73 12.35 23.79
CA LYS A 172 -45.96 11.57 23.99
C LYS A 172 -46.66 11.99 25.28
N LYS A 173 -45.91 12.18 26.38
CA LYS A 173 -46.47 12.62 27.66
C LYS A 173 -47.11 14.01 27.55
N GLU A 174 -46.40 14.98 26.98
CA GLU A 174 -46.93 16.34 26.77
C GLU A 174 -48.17 16.36 25.86
N TYR A 175 -48.19 15.50 24.84
CA TYR A 175 -49.35 15.36 23.96
C TYR A 175 -50.57 14.83 24.71
N ILE A 176 -50.39 13.83 25.58
CA ILE A 176 -51.47 13.26 26.40
C ILE A 176 -52.00 14.32 27.36
N GLU A 177 -51.13 15.02 28.09
CA GLU A 177 -51.51 16.07 29.04
C GLU A 177 -52.33 17.18 28.36
N LYS A 178 -51.85 17.74 27.24
CA LYS A 178 -52.60 18.75 26.47
C LYS A 178 -53.94 18.24 25.95
N ASN A 179 -54.02 16.96 25.60
CA ASN A 179 -55.26 16.36 25.13
C ASN A 179 -56.26 16.17 26.27
N GLU A 180 -55.82 15.78 27.47
CA GLU A 180 -56.65 15.71 28.67
C GLU A 180 -57.17 17.10 29.09
N GLU A 181 -56.32 18.12 29.08
CA GLU A 181 -56.73 19.51 29.32
C GLU A 181 -57.80 19.99 28.33
N PHE A 182 -57.62 19.68 27.05
CA PHE A 182 -58.58 20.04 26.01
C PHE A 182 -59.93 19.31 26.20
N GLN A 183 -59.90 18.03 26.60
CA GLN A 183 -61.12 17.28 26.93
C GLN A 183 -61.86 17.88 28.13
N SER A 184 -61.14 18.32 29.17
CA SER A 184 -61.73 19.01 30.31
C SER A 184 -62.42 20.32 29.89
N LEU A 185 -61.77 21.11 29.02
CA LEU A 185 -62.34 22.35 28.50
C LEU A 185 -63.61 22.10 27.66
N LEU A 186 -63.62 21.06 26.83
CA LEU A 186 -64.80 20.64 26.07
C LEU A 186 -65.96 20.29 27.00
N ALA A 187 -65.72 19.44 28.01
CA ALA A 187 -66.74 19.03 28.97
C ALA A 187 -67.34 20.24 29.72
N LYS A 188 -66.49 21.20 30.13
CA LYS A 188 -66.93 22.43 30.79
C LYS A 188 -67.77 23.32 29.87
N THR A 189 -67.36 23.47 28.61
CA THR A 189 -68.10 24.26 27.62
C THR A 189 -69.46 23.62 27.32
N GLU A 190 -69.52 22.28 27.29
CA GLU A 190 -70.76 21.53 27.10
C GLU A 190 -71.76 21.76 28.25
N THR A 191 -71.30 21.73 29.50
CA THR A 191 -72.17 22.04 30.66
C THR A 191 -72.65 23.49 30.62
N GLU A 192 -71.77 24.45 30.36
CA GLU A 192 -72.17 25.87 30.24
C GLU A 192 -73.21 26.08 29.13
N LEU A 193 -73.06 25.40 27.98
CA LEU A 193 -74.03 25.45 26.89
C LEU A 193 -75.39 24.85 27.31
N LYS A 194 -75.40 23.73 28.03
CA LYS A 194 -76.63 23.13 28.58
C LYS A 194 -77.34 24.10 29.52
N ASP A 195 -76.60 24.78 30.40
CA ASP A 195 -77.15 25.78 31.33
C ASP A 195 -77.73 26.99 30.60
N VAL A 196 -77.04 27.49 29.57
CA VAL A 196 -77.54 28.59 28.73
C VAL A 196 -78.81 28.18 27.99
N VAL A 197 -78.85 26.97 27.43
CA VAL A 197 -80.05 26.45 26.76
C VAL A 197 -81.21 26.33 27.73
N GLN A 198 -80.97 25.81 28.94
CA GLN A 198 -82.02 25.68 29.96
C GLN A 198 -82.52 27.06 30.42
N SER A 199 -81.62 27.99 30.70
CA SER A 199 -81.98 29.36 31.07
C SER A 199 -82.83 30.04 29.99
N ASN A 200 -82.50 29.84 28.72
CA ASN A 200 -83.29 30.36 27.60
C ASN A 200 -84.70 29.72 27.57
N LYS A 201 -84.82 28.41 27.80
CA LYS A 201 -86.12 27.72 27.89
C LYS A 201 -86.94 28.27 29.06
N ASP A 202 -86.35 28.43 30.24
CA ASP A 202 -87.04 28.96 31.42
C ASP A 202 -87.56 30.38 31.21
N ILE A 203 -86.79 31.23 30.52
CA ILE A 203 -87.24 32.59 30.14
C ILE A 203 -88.47 32.52 29.25
N LEU A 204 -88.46 31.65 28.24
CA LEU A 204 -89.57 31.46 27.31
C LEU A 204 -90.82 30.90 28.03
N GLU A 205 -90.66 29.90 28.89
CA GLU A 205 -91.77 29.28 29.65
C GLU A 205 -92.39 30.24 30.68
N SER A 206 -91.59 31.12 31.31
CA SER A 206 -92.08 32.07 32.31
C SER A 206 -93.05 33.14 31.76
N ASN A 207 -93.02 33.37 30.44
CA ASN A 207 -93.77 34.42 29.73
C ASN A 207 -93.68 35.83 30.37
N SER A 208 -92.59 36.10 31.10
CA SER A 208 -92.38 37.34 31.84
C SER A 208 -91.81 38.42 30.92
N ALA A 209 -92.57 39.48 30.66
CA ALA A 209 -92.16 40.58 29.77
C ALA A 209 -90.81 41.22 30.20
N SER A 210 -90.55 41.36 31.51
CA SER A 210 -89.29 41.94 32.01
C SER A 210 -88.08 41.02 31.78
N ARG A 211 -88.24 39.69 31.90
CA ARG A 211 -87.17 38.71 31.62
C ARG A 211 -86.88 38.59 30.12
N ILE A 212 -87.92 38.65 29.28
CA ILE A 212 -87.78 38.60 27.82
C ILE A 212 -87.07 39.85 27.29
N LEU A 213 -87.46 41.04 27.76
CA LEU A 213 -86.85 42.31 27.33
C LEU A 213 -85.39 42.47 27.78
N SER A 214 -84.99 41.80 28.87
CA SER A 214 -83.59 41.80 29.35
C SER A 214 -82.72 40.71 28.72
N TYR A 215 -83.28 39.84 27.86
CA TYR A 215 -82.52 38.79 27.19
C TYR A 215 -81.40 39.36 26.29
N ARG A 216 -80.25 38.70 26.32
CA ARG A 216 -79.12 38.97 25.43
C ARG A 216 -78.64 37.65 24.79
N PRO A 217 -78.53 37.59 23.45
CA PRO A 217 -78.05 36.39 22.79
C PRO A 217 -76.57 36.15 23.11
N LYS A 218 -76.23 34.90 23.44
CA LYS A 218 -74.85 34.46 23.72
C LYS A 218 -74.26 33.60 22.60
N ASN A 219 -74.96 33.44 21.48
CA ASN A 219 -74.59 32.53 20.41
C ASN A 219 -73.19 32.83 19.85
N ASP A 220 -72.83 34.11 19.71
CA ASP A 220 -71.53 34.52 19.18
C ASP A 220 -70.36 34.17 20.12
N VAL A 221 -70.61 33.98 21.42
CA VAL A 221 -69.58 33.57 22.39
C VAL A 221 -69.16 32.12 22.16
N TYR A 222 -70.09 31.26 21.76
CA TYR A 222 -69.86 29.81 21.64
C TYR A 222 -69.78 29.30 20.20
N ARG A 223 -70.00 30.17 19.21
CA ARG A 223 -70.09 29.84 17.78
C ARG A 223 -68.87 29.09 17.25
N ASP A 224 -67.67 29.51 17.67
CA ASP A 224 -66.39 28.98 17.15
C ASP A 224 -65.82 27.84 18.00
N GLY A 225 -66.43 27.56 19.16
CA GLY A 225 -65.98 26.54 20.11
C GLY A 225 -64.54 26.74 20.64
N PRO A 226 -64.05 25.81 21.49
CA PRO A 226 -62.67 25.84 21.96
C PRO A 226 -61.70 25.52 20.82
N LYS A 227 -60.69 26.39 20.61
CA LYS A 227 -59.68 26.17 19.57
C LYS A 227 -58.71 25.05 19.97
N ARG A 228 -58.58 24.04 19.11
CA ARG A 228 -57.61 22.96 19.29
C ARG A 228 -56.22 23.42 18.85
N VAL A 229 -55.23 23.26 19.73
CA VAL A 229 -53.82 23.45 19.35
C VAL A 229 -53.38 22.25 18.52
N LYS A 230 -52.88 22.49 17.29
CA LYS A 230 -52.32 21.42 16.46
C LYS A 230 -50.96 21.02 16.99
N SER A 231 -50.88 19.84 17.60
CA SER A 231 -49.60 19.23 18.00
C SER A 231 -49.00 18.44 16.83
N SER A 232 -47.72 18.65 16.55
CA SER A 232 -46.96 17.87 15.56
C SER A 232 -46.64 16.47 16.09
N ARG A 233 -46.70 15.45 15.24
CA ARG A 233 -46.24 14.09 15.56
C ARG A 233 -44.75 13.95 15.25
N PRO A 234 -43.97 13.24 16.07
CA PRO A 234 -42.60 12.94 15.72
C PRO A 234 -42.54 12.05 14.48
N HIS A 235 -41.58 12.34 13.62
CA HIS A 235 -41.20 11.51 12.48
C HIS A 235 -39.77 11.05 12.70
N PHE A 236 -39.50 9.76 12.50
CA PHE A 236 -38.16 9.18 12.59
C PHE A 236 -37.71 8.76 11.20
N THR A 237 -36.57 9.29 10.77
CA THR A 237 -35.92 8.92 9.52
C THR A 237 -34.65 8.14 9.88
N PRO A 238 -34.54 6.86 9.50
CA PRO A 238 -33.34 6.07 9.79
C PRO A 238 -32.14 6.64 9.03
N GLY A 239 -30.98 6.68 9.69
CA GLY A 239 -29.70 6.97 9.02
C GLY A 239 -29.22 5.76 8.23
N GLN A 240 -28.49 6.01 7.15
CA GLN A 240 -27.72 4.99 6.44
C GLN A 240 -26.36 4.83 7.12
N LEU A 241 -25.91 3.59 7.26
CA LEU A 241 -24.64 3.25 7.92
C LEU A 241 -23.68 2.75 6.84
N GLU A 242 -22.63 3.52 6.57
CA GLU A 242 -21.58 3.12 5.64
C GLU A 242 -20.52 2.30 6.38
N HIS A 243 -20.06 1.22 5.75
CA HIS A 243 -19.14 0.27 6.38
C HIS A 243 -17.78 0.91 6.76
N ASN A 244 -17.37 1.95 6.02
CA ASN A 244 -16.11 2.67 6.23
C ASN A 244 -16.15 3.49 7.54
N GLN A 245 -17.30 4.07 7.89
CA GLN A 245 -17.46 4.82 9.15
C GLN A 245 -17.37 3.90 10.38
N LEU A 246 -17.86 2.66 10.26
CA LEU A 246 -17.69 1.66 11.32
C LEU A 246 -16.23 1.24 11.48
N GLN A 247 -15.51 1.10 10.37
CA GLN A 247 -14.08 0.76 10.39
C GLN A 247 -13.25 1.84 11.09
N GLU A 248 -13.52 3.12 10.84
CA GLU A 248 -12.86 4.23 11.54
C GLU A 248 -13.12 4.23 13.05
N ILE A 249 -14.36 3.93 13.45
CA ILE A 249 -14.78 3.91 14.86
C ILE A 249 -14.20 2.68 15.58
N LEU A 250 -14.11 1.53 14.93
CA LEU A 250 -13.50 0.31 15.47
C LEU A 250 -11.97 0.37 15.50
N GLY A 251 -11.37 1.13 14.58
CA GLY A 251 -9.93 1.32 14.49
C GLY A 251 -9.25 0.37 13.49
N PHE A 252 -7.92 0.42 13.47
CA PHE A 252 -7.10 -0.25 12.46
C PHE A 252 -6.01 -1.11 13.11
N LEU A 253 -5.82 -2.32 12.58
CA LEU A 253 -4.67 -3.13 12.96
C LEU A 253 -3.43 -2.63 12.21
N ARG A 254 -2.42 -2.17 12.94
CA ARG A 254 -1.14 -1.75 12.36
C ARG A 254 -0.07 -2.79 12.66
N THR A 255 0.38 -3.51 11.65
CA THR A 255 1.53 -4.42 11.79
C THR A 255 2.81 -3.62 11.58
N LYS A 256 3.62 -3.45 12.63
CA LYS A 256 5.02 -3.04 12.44
C LYS A 256 5.71 -4.20 11.70
N ARG A 257 6.23 -3.96 10.49
CA ARG A 257 7.16 -4.91 9.88
C ARG A 257 8.37 -4.99 10.82
N ASN A 258 8.67 -6.20 11.27
CA ASN A 258 9.98 -6.50 11.83
C ASN A 258 11.00 -6.20 10.74
N VAL A 259 11.74 -5.11 10.91
CA VAL A 259 12.95 -4.86 10.14
C VAL A 259 13.94 -5.90 10.65
N THR A 260 13.95 -7.08 10.03
CA THR A 260 15.11 -7.95 10.10
C THR A 260 16.24 -7.17 9.44
N SER A 261 17.26 -6.86 10.22
CA SER A 261 18.52 -6.29 9.75
C SER A 261 19.24 -7.33 8.88
N GLU A 262 18.75 -7.54 7.66
CA GLU A 262 19.53 -8.18 6.60
C GLU A 262 20.42 -7.11 5.97
N HIS A 263 21.50 -6.78 6.68
CA HIS A 263 22.65 -6.17 6.03
C HIS A 263 23.36 -7.25 5.20
N ASN A 264 23.57 -6.95 3.91
CA ASN A 264 24.41 -7.67 2.95
C ASN A 264 23.82 -8.84 2.14
N ARG A 265 22.57 -8.74 1.71
CA ARG A 265 22.16 -9.31 0.40
C ARG A 265 21.34 -8.28 -0.35
N LYS A 266 21.74 -7.98 -1.60
CA LYS A 266 20.93 -7.18 -2.53
C LYS A 266 19.51 -7.76 -2.55
N PRO A 267 18.44 -7.01 -2.23
CA PRO A 267 17.10 -7.53 -2.32
C PRO A 267 16.76 -7.76 -3.80
N ASN A 268 16.46 -9.00 -4.16
CA ASN A 268 15.79 -9.30 -5.42
C ASN A 268 14.36 -8.75 -5.32
N TRP A 269 14.09 -7.68 -6.06
CA TRP A 269 12.80 -6.97 -6.17
C TRP A 269 11.64 -7.85 -6.68
N LEU A 270 11.93 -9.07 -7.15
CA LEU A 270 10.99 -10.03 -7.78
C LEU A 270 10.09 -10.82 -6.80
N GLN A 271 10.00 -10.43 -5.52
CA GLN A 271 9.18 -11.15 -4.52
C GLN A 271 8.10 -10.30 -3.85
N LEU A 272 7.77 -9.14 -4.42
CA LEU A 272 6.55 -8.41 -4.10
C LEU A 272 5.39 -9.01 -4.91
N GLN A 273 4.14 -8.91 -4.42
CA GLN A 273 2.97 -9.52 -5.05
C GLN A 273 2.81 -8.97 -6.49
N MET A 274 3.27 -9.75 -7.47
CA MET A 274 3.24 -9.41 -8.90
C MET A 274 1.92 -9.88 -9.49
N SER A 275 1.23 -8.99 -10.22
CA SER A 275 -0.05 -9.34 -10.85
C SER A 275 0.20 -10.15 -12.12
N SER A 276 -0.45 -11.31 -12.23
CA SER A 276 -0.66 -11.94 -13.54
C SER A 276 -1.65 -11.08 -14.32
N VAL A 277 -1.16 -10.25 -15.23
CA VAL A 277 -2.02 -9.45 -16.10
C VAL A 277 -2.29 -10.17 -17.43
N SER A 278 -3.48 -9.94 -17.99
CA SER A 278 -3.82 -10.46 -19.31
C SER A 278 -3.95 -9.31 -20.31
N ILE A 279 -3.18 -9.38 -21.39
CA ILE A 279 -3.24 -8.39 -22.45
C ILE A 279 -4.46 -8.70 -23.33
N VAL A 280 -5.42 -7.78 -23.34
CA VAL A 280 -6.65 -7.87 -24.14
C VAL A 280 -6.37 -7.50 -25.59
N SER A 281 -5.63 -6.41 -25.81
CA SER A 281 -5.24 -5.96 -27.16
C SER A 281 -3.97 -5.12 -27.15
N ILE A 282 -3.29 -5.09 -28.30
CA ILE A 282 -2.10 -4.28 -28.55
C ILE A 282 -2.26 -3.65 -29.93
N PHE A 283 -2.07 -2.34 -30.01
CA PHE A 283 -2.07 -1.60 -31.28
C PHE A 283 -1.13 -0.40 -31.16
N ARG A 284 -0.85 0.27 -32.28
CA ARG A 284 0.00 1.46 -32.30
C ARG A 284 -0.85 2.70 -32.54
N SER A 285 -0.52 3.76 -31.83
CA SER A 285 -1.05 5.09 -32.11
C SER A 285 -0.38 5.69 -33.35
N VAL A 286 -0.73 6.95 -33.64
CA VAL A 286 -0.03 7.78 -34.64
C VAL A 286 1.38 8.17 -34.23
N PHE A 287 1.71 8.01 -32.95
CA PHE A 287 3.03 8.32 -32.40
C PHE A 287 3.98 7.11 -32.52
N GLY A 288 5.27 7.35 -32.29
CA GLY A 288 6.35 6.37 -32.45
C GLY A 288 7.33 6.74 -33.57
N GLN A 289 8.52 6.12 -33.54
CA GLN A 289 9.68 6.33 -34.43
C GLN A 289 10.33 7.72 -34.36
N LYS A 290 9.56 8.81 -34.51
CA LYS A 290 10.06 10.20 -34.59
C LYS A 290 9.45 11.15 -33.56
N GLN A 291 8.31 10.80 -32.99
CA GLN A 291 7.60 11.62 -32.01
C GLN A 291 7.12 10.75 -30.86
N LYS A 292 7.16 11.31 -29.65
CA LYS A 292 6.83 10.60 -28.42
C LYS A 292 5.35 10.67 -28.09
N LEU A 293 4.79 9.53 -27.65
CA LEU A 293 3.46 9.45 -27.04
C LEU A 293 3.55 9.89 -25.58
N TRP A 294 2.79 10.91 -25.18
CA TRP A 294 2.86 11.43 -23.80
C TRP A 294 1.67 11.02 -22.95
N ARG A 295 0.49 10.88 -23.56
CA ARG A 295 -0.75 10.55 -22.85
C ARG A 295 -1.67 9.70 -23.70
N VAL A 296 -2.40 8.84 -22.99
CA VAL A 296 -3.57 8.12 -23.46
C VAL A 296 -4.70 8.38 -22.49
N VAL A 297 -5.91 8.66 -22.98
CA VAL A 297 -7.11 8.77 -22.16
C VAL A 297 -8.26 8.06 -22.88
N CYS A 298 -8.87 7.08 -22.21
CA CYS A 298 -9.99 6.33 -22.76
C CYS A 298 -11.22 7.23 -22.88
N ASP A 299 -11.95 7.09 -23.98
CA ASP A 299 -13.26 7.69 -24.25
C ASP A 299 -14.24 6.55 -24.50
N GLY A 300 -14.76 6.01 -23.40
CA GLY A 300 -15.47 4.74 -23.36
C GLY A 300 -14.57 3.53 -23.63
N THR A 301 -15.16 2.47 -24.20
CA THR A 301 -14.47 1.19 -24.45
C THR A 301 -13.85 1.08 -25.85
N GLU A 302 -14.22 1.94 -26.80
CA GLU A 302 -13.80 1.80 -28.21
C GLU A 302 -12.77 2.84 -28.65
N ASN A 303 -12.76 4.01 -28.01
CA ASN A 303 -11.99 5.16 -28.47
C ASN A 303 -10.96 5.59 -27.43
N ILE A 304 -9.85 6.15 -27.91
CA ILE A 304 -8.78 6.68 -27.07
C ILE A 304 -8.33 8.03 -27.63
N TRP A 305 -8.28 9.03 -26.76
CA TRP A 305 -7.58 10.28 -27.02
C TRP A 305 -6.10 10.12 -26.74
N THR A 306 -5.27 10.57 -27.68
CA THR A 306 -3.80 10.51 -27.58
C THR A 306 -3.20 11.88 -27.89
N CYS A 307 -2.10 12.20 -27.20
CA CYS A 307 -1.31 13.39 -27.47
C CYS A 307 0.19 13.12 -27.29
N GLY A 308 1.00 13.96 -27.92
CA GLY A 308 2.45 13.89 -27.91
C GLY A 308 3.08 15.25 -28.19
N GLU A 309 4.21 15.25 -28.89
CA GLU A 309 5.05 16.43 -29.12
C GLU A 309 4.53 17.39 -30.22
N ASP A 310 3.49 17.03 -30.98
CA ASP A 310 3.10 17.70 -32.22
C ASP A 310 1.96 18.72 -32.09
N ASN A 311 1.57 19.09 -30.86
CA ASN A 311 0.47 20.04 -30.59
C ASN A 311 -0.84 19.63 -31.31
N ILE A 312 -1.07 18.33 -31.42
CA ILE A 312 -2.27 17.75 -32.02
C ILE A 312 -2.84 16.71 -31.07
N LEU A 313 -4.18 16.69 -30.98
CA LEU A 313 -4.94 15.65 -30.31
C LEU A 313 -5.49 14.69 -31.37
N TYR A 314 -5.32 13.40 -31.13
CA TYR A 314 -5.86 12.36 -32.00
C TYR A 314 -6.86 11.51 -31.22
N LEU A 315 -8.07 11.38 -31.75
CA LEU A 315 -9.00 10.34 -31.34
C LEU A 315 -8.76 9.14 -32.25
N ILE A 316 -8.40 8.01 -31.66
CA ILE A 316 -8.15 6.76 -32.37
C ILE A 316 -9.10 5.67 -31.88
N ASP A 317 -9.35 4.67 -32.72
CA ASP A 317 -10.00 3.43 -32.30
C ASP A 317 -8.98 2.40 -31.74
N ARG A 318 -9.48 1.25 -31.25
CA ARG A 318 -8.64 0.12 -30.78
C ARG A 318 -7.82 -0.59 -31.87
N THR A 319 -7.90 -0.15 -33.12
CA THR A 319 -7.02 -0.62 -34.21
C THR A 319 -5.84 0.33 -34.45
N GLY A 320 -5.85 1.51 -33.83
CA GLY A 320 -4.90 2.59 -34.08
C GLY A 320 -5.32 3.53 -35.21
N SER A 321 -6.52 3.37 -35.78
CA SER A 321 -7.01 4.21 -36.87
C SER A 321 -7.47 5.55 -36.35
N VAL A 322 -7.07 6.64 -37.01
CA VAL A 322 -7.45 8.00 -36.62
C VAL A 322 -8.89 8.28 -37.01
N LEU A 323 -9.73 8.50 -36.00
CA LEU A 323 -11.12 8.92 -36.15
C LEU A 323 -11.25 10.44 -36.21
N LYS A 324 -10.41 11.16 -35.44
CA LYS A 324 -10.43 12.63 -35.37
C LYS A 324 -9.04 13.21 -35.12
N THR A 325 -8.81 14.38 -35.69
CA THR A 325 -7.60 15.19 -35.50
C THR A 325 -7.98 16.60 -35.09
N VAL A 326 -7.39 17.11 -34.01
CA VAL A 326 -7.67 18.45 -33.47
C VAL A 326 -6.36 19.19 -33.23
N TYR A 327 -6.20 20.33 -33.90
CA TYR A 327 -5.05 21.22 -33.70
C TYR A 327 -5.26 22.09 -32.47
N VAL A 328 -4.25 22.16 -31.60
CA VAL A 328 -4.33 22.86 -30.30
C VAL A 328 -3.22 23.92 -30.17
N PRO A 329 -3.39 24.92 -29.29
CA PRO A 329 -2.47 26.06 -29.23
C PRO A 329 -1.08 25.76 -28.63
N GLY A 330 -0.85 24.56 -28.12
CA GLY A 330 0.42 24.16 -27.52
C GLY A 330 0.43 22.68 -27.13
N THR A 331 1.56 22.25 -26.56
CA THR A 331 1.79 20.84 -26.26
C THR A 331 0.93 20.41 -25.08
N VAL A 332 0.16 19.34 -25.22
CA VAL A 332 -0.85 18.97 -24.23
C VAL A 332 -0.22 18.16 -23.09
N ILE A 333 -0.61 18.45 -21.85
CA ILE A 333 -0.05 17.80 -20.65
C ILE A 333 -1.08 17.01 -19.84
N SER A 334 -2.34 17.42 -19.90
CA SER A 334 -3.47 16.73 -19.28
C SER A 334 -4.69 16.88 -20.17
N MET A 335 -5.44 15.79 -20.28
CA MET A 335 -6.66 15.69 -21.08
C MET A 335 -7.71 14.99 -20.26
N LEU A 336 -8.95 15.41 -20.46
CA LEU A 336 -10.09 14.93 -19.70
C LEU A 336 -11.32 14.90 -20.63
N PRO A 337 -11.77 13.71 -21.05
CA PRO A 337 -13.00 13.58 -21.82
C PRO A 337 -14.21 13.92 -20.95
N ASN A 338 -15.26 14.43 -21.60
CA ASN A 338 -16.53 14.80 -21.01
C ASN A 338 -17.66 14.05 -21.76
N VAL A 339 -18.78 13.81 -21.07
CA VAL A 339 -19.98 13.07 -21.48
C VAL A 339 -20.49 13.42 -22.90
N ASN A 340 -20.21 14.63 -23.41
CA ASN A 340 -20.65 15.10 -24.73
C ASN A 340 -19.64 14.92 -25.87
N GLN A 341 -18.65 14.02 -25.74
CA GLN A 341 -17.48 13.94 -26.64
C GLN A 341 -16.71 15.26 -26.74
N GLU A 342 -16.78 16.05 -25.67
CA GLU A 342 -15.98 17.26 -25.51
C GLU A 342 -14.72 16.89 -24.73
N LEU A 343 -13.61 17.57 -25.02
CA LEU A 343 -12.34 17.31 -24.36
C LEU A 343 -11.89 18.59 -23.64
N THR A 344 -11.66 18.51 -22.33
CA THR A 344 -11.00 19.57 -21.57
C THR A 344 -9.52 19.26 -21.49
N PHE A 345 -8.65 20.24 -21.74
CA PHE A 345 -7.21 20.01 -21.73
C PHE A 345 -6.42 21.24 -21.28
N SER A 346 -5.23 20.98 -20.74
CA SER A 346 -4.22 21.99 -20.42
C SER A 346 -3.01 21.81 -21.34
N VAL A 347 -2.26 22.89 -21.53
CA VAL A 347 -1.07 22.90 -22.39
C VAL A 347 0.17 23.30 -21.59
N TRP A 348 1.32 22.97 -22.16
CA TRP A 348 2.63 23.14 -21.56
C TRP A 348 2.90 24.60 -21.20
N TRP A 349 3.68 24.77 -20.15
CA TRP A 349 4.13 26.02 -19.57
C TRP A 349 4.86 26.94 -20.59
N LYS A 350 4.73 28.28 -20.53
CA LYS A 350 3.89 29.11 -19.62
C LYS A 350 2.54 29.35 -20.28
N ASN A 351 1.49 28.63 -19.87
CA ASN A 351 0.13 28.87 -20.34
C ASN A 351 -0.82 28.91 -19.15
N THR A 352 -1.67 29.92 -19.08
CA THR A 352 -2.56 30.19 -17.94
C THR A 352 -3.99 29.75 -18.22
N ASN A 353 -4.22 29.03 -19.32
CA ASN A 353 -5.53 28.69 -19.80
C ASN A 353 -5.83 27.20 -19.73
N VAL A 354 -7.09 26.91 -19.41
CA VAL A 354 -7.70 25.60 -19.65
C VAL A 354 -8.56 25.74 -20.91
N TYR A 355 -8.44 24.78 -21.82
CA TYR A 355 -9.16 24.77 -23.09
C TYR A 355 -10.19 23.66 -23.11
N THR A 356 -11.21 23.85 -23.94
CA THR A 356 -12.18 22.82 -24.29
C THR A 356 -12.23 22.67 -25.80
N TYR A 357 -12.42 21.43 -26.25
CA TYR A 357 -12.74 21.10 -27.62
C TYR A 357 -14.18 20.58 -27.68
N GLY A 358 -14.99 21.17 -28.55
CA GLY A 358 -16.37 20.74 -28.77
C GLY A 358 -16.90 21.17 -30.13
N ARG A 359 -18.22 21.42 -30.24
CA ARG A 359 -18.87 21.77 -31.52
C ARG A 359 -18.31 23.03 -32.18
N ARG A 360 -17.78 23.97 -31.40
CA ARG A 360 -17.21 25.24 -31.86
C ARG A 360 -15.70 25.16 -32.13
N GLY A 361 -15.13 23.95 -32.12
CA GLY A 361 -13.69 23.75 -32.16
C GLY A 361 -13.04 23.98 -30.80
N VAL A 362 -11.77 24.37 -30.80
CA VAL A 362 -11.00 24.65 -29.59
C VAL A 362 -11.34 26.06 -29.08
N THR A 363 -11.79 26.15 -27.83
CA THR A 363 -12.12 27.40 -27.15
C THR A 363 -11.47 27.46 -25.77
N ARG A 364 -11.17 28.66 -25.29
CA ARG A 364 -10.72 28.86 -23.91
C ARG A 364 -11.89 28.68 -22.95
N PHE A 365 -11.71 27.85 -21.94
CA PHE A 365 -12.68 27.58 -20.88
C PHE A 365 -12.40 28.42 -19.62
N LEU A 366 -11.16 28.43 -19.13
CA LEU A 366 -10.73 29.21 -17.96
C LEU A 366 -9.45 30.00 -18.27
N GLU A 367 -9.32 31.17 -17.66
CA GLU A 367 -8.10 31.99 -17.59
C GLU A 367 -7.70 32.09 -16.11
N LEU A 368 -6.58 31.47 -15.74
CA LEU A 368 -6.15 31.29 -14.36
C LEU A 368 -5.18 32.38 -13.88
N SER A 369 -4.99 33.44 -14.67
CA SER A 369 -4.15 34.61 -14.36
C SER A 369 -2.71 34.22 -14.05
N ASP A 370 -2.28 34.26 -12.78
CA ASP A 370 -0.90 33.98 -12.37
C ASP A 370 -0.61 32.49 -12.13
N TRP A 371 -1.48 31.60 -12.64
CA TRP A 371 -1.38 30.16 -12.45
C TRP A 371 -1.41 29.42 -13.78
N CYS A 372 -0.52 28.46 -13.95
CA CYS A 372 -0.53 27.56 -15.09
C CYS A 372 -1.10 26.19 -14.68
N PRO A 373 -2.13 25.68 -15.36
CA PRO A 373 -2.70 24.39 -15.06
C PRO A 373 -1.74 23.27 -15.47
N SER A 374 -1.67 22.21 -14.66
CA SER A 374 -0.83 21.04 -14.88
C SER A 374 -1.66 19.80 -15.13
N GLY A 375 -2.52 19.44 -14.17
CA GLY A 375 -3.41 18.28 -14.24
C GLY A 375 -4.88 18.70 -14.13
N LEU A 376 -5.75 17.87 -14.72
CA LEU A 376 -7.20 18.06 -14.76
C LEU A 376 -7.89 16.76 -14.32
N CYS A 377 -8.97 16.89 -13.57
CA CYS A 377 -9.83 15.77 -13.18
C CYS A 377 -11.27 16.26 -12.96
N HIS A 378 -12.26 15.48 -13.35
CA HIS A 378 -13.66 15.73 -12.99
C HIS A 378 -13.97 15.03 -11.68
N THR A 379 -14.70 15.72 -10.80
CA THR A 379 -15.28 15.07 -9.64
C THR A 379 -16.55 14.32 -10.00
N MET A 380 -17.01 13.44 -9.11
CA MET A 380 -18.31 12.78 -9.20
C MET A 380 -19.50 13.74 -9.34
N ASN A 381 -19.34 15.00 -8.93
CA ASN A 381 -20.36 16.05 -9.03
C ASN A 381 -20.16 16.97 -10.26
N ASP A 382 -19.39 16.54 -11.26
CA ASP A 382 -19.03 17.30 -12.47
C ASP A 382 -18.25 18.62 -12.20
N ASP A 383 -17.72 18.82 -10.98
CA ASP A 383 -16.80 19.92 -10.73
C ASP A 383 -15.44 19.63 -11.39
N LEU A 384 -14.70 20.67 -11.77
CA LEU A 384 -13.37 20.53 -12.34
C LEU A 384 -12.31 20.77 -11.26
N LEU A 385 -11.47 19.78 -11.02
CA LEU A 385 -10.24 19.93 -10.25
C LEU A 385 -9.08 20.28 -11.18
N VAL A 386 -8.32 21.30 -10.80
CA VAL A 386 -7.14 21.75 -11.55
C VAL A 386 -5.96 21.84 -10.59
N SER A 387 -4.94 21.01 -10.80
CA SER A 387 -3.63 21.29 -10.20
C SER A 387 -2.90 22.33 -11.02
N MET A 388 -2.17 23.21 -10.37
CA MET A 388 -1.54 24.34 -11.02
C MET A 388 -0.29 24.80 -10.29
N ARG A 389 0.61 25.43 -11.04
CA ARG A 389 1.83 26.06 -10.53
C ARG A 389 1.77 27.56 -10.80
N SER A 390 2.19 28.36 -9.83
CA SER A 390 2.27 29.82 -9.98
C SER A 390 3.30 30.20 -11.03
N VAL A 391 3.02 31.23 -11.84
CA VAL A 391 3.86 31.75 -12.95
C VAL A 391 5.31 32.09 -12.52
N ASP A 392 5.47 32.49 -11.25
CA ASP A 392 6.74 32.82 -10.62
C ASP A 392 7.51 31.60 -10.06
N GLU A 393 6.94 30.40 -10.20
CA GLU A 393 7.56 29.12 -9.86
C GLU A 393 7.78 28.93 -8.34
N THR A 394 7.01 29.65 -7.51
CA THR A 394 7.17 29.62 -6.04
C THR A 394 6.11 28.80 -5.30
N GLN A 395 4.99 28.49 -5.95
CA GLN A 395 3.82 27.86 -5.35
C GLN A 395 3.18 26.83 -6.27
N SER A 396 2.56 25.84 -5.65
CA SER A 396 1.71 24.83 -6.27
C SER A 396 0.44 24.66 -5.48
N ARG A 397 -0.70 24.44 -6.15
CA ARG A 397 -2.00 24.23 -5.51
C ARG A 397 -2.91 23.36 -6.38
N VAL A 398 -3.95 22.84 -5.76
CA VAL A 398 -5.12 22.28 -6.45
C VAL A 398 -6.32 23.16 -6.16
N VAL A 399 -7.12 23.44 -7.18
CA VAL A 399 -8.33 24.27 -7.05
C VAL A 399 -9.51 23.51 -7.63
N LYS A 400 -10.62 23.49 -6.89
CA LYS A 400 -11.91 22.96 -7.34
C LYS A 400 -12.73 24.10 -7.93
N TYR A 401 -13.28 23.87 -9.12
CA TYR A 401 -14.14 24.79 -9.84
C TYR A 401 -15.51 24.18 -10.06
N SER A 402 -16.56 24.91 -9.66
CA SER A 402 -17.93 24.61 -10.10
C SER A 402 -18.28 25.52 -11.27
N GLY A 403 -18.23 24.97 -12.47
CA GLY A 403 -18.20 25.75 -13.71
C GLY A 403 -16.95 26.61 -13.79
N ILE A 404 -17.11 27.94 -13.69
CA ILE A 404 -15.98 28.91 -13.68
C ILE A 404 -15.66 29.48 -12.29
N LYS A 405 -16.41 29.08 -11.27
CA LYS A 405 -16.28 29.63 -9.92
C LYS A 405 -15.35 28.75 -9.09
N GLU A 406 -14.31 29.35 -8.53
CA GLU A 406 -13.47 28.73 -7.50
C GLU A 406 -14.31 28.41 -6.25
N THR A 407 -14.32 27.15 -5.83
CA THR A 407 -15.06 26.68 -4.65
C THR A 407 -14.14 26.21 -3.53
N MET A 408 -12.93 25.75 -3.84
CA MET A 408 -11.96 25.26 -2.86
C MET A 408 -10.53 25.43 -3.37
N VAL A 409 -9.61 25.74 -2.46
CA VAL A 409 -8.16 25.82 -2.74
C VAL A 409 -7.42 24.92 -1.75
N ILE A 410 -6.61 24.01 -2.27
CA ILE A 410 -5.80 23.06 -1.54
C ILE A 410 -4.34 23.40 -1.83
N GLN A 411 -3.59 23.80 -0.82
CA GLN A 411 -2.22 24.27 -1.00
C GLN A 411 -1.33 23.93 0.20
N LYS A 412 -1.88 24.04 1.41
CA LYS A 412 -1.18 23.79 2.65
C LYS A 412 -1.97 22.84 3.54
N ASP A 413 -1.27 22.11 4.39
CA ASP A 413 -1.89 21.28 5.41
C ASP A 413 -2.38 22.13 6.61
N SER A 414 -2.95 21.46 7.61
CA SER A 414 -3.45 22.10 8.84
C SER A 414 -2.36 22.76 9.69
N HIS A 415 -1.08 22.39 9.50
CA HIS A 415 0.08 22.99 10.15
C HIS A 415 0.69 24.15 9.35
N GLY A 416 0.20 24.40 8.13
CA GLY A 416 0.67 25.45 7.24
C GLY A 416 1.84 25.04 6.34
N GLU A 417 2.21 23.76 6.31
CA GLU A 417 3.21 23.20 5.41
C GLU A 417 2.66 23.02 4.00
N THR A 418 3.48 23.25 2.97
CA THR A 418 3.06 23.11 1.57
C THR A 418 2.77 21.65 1.23
N LEU A 419 1.63 21.39 0.61
CA LEU A 419 1.22 20.03 0.25
C LEU A 419 2.01 19.49 -0.93
N PHE A 420 2.43 20.35 -1.86
CA PHE A 420 3.03 19.97 -3.14
C PHE A 420 4.37 20.66 -3.37
N SER A 421 5.26 19.99 -4.10
CA SER A 421 6.53 20.54 -4.62
C SER A 421 6.29 21.73 -5.56
N VAL A 422 7.32 22.53 -5.84
CA VAL A 422 7.20 23.80 -6.60
C VAL A 422 7.96 23.84 -7.94
N ASN A 423 8.39 22.68 -8.48
CA ASN A 423 9.15 22.64 -9.73
C ASN A 423 8.26 22.73 -11.00
N ALA A 424 8.39 23.83 -11.76
CA ALA A 424 7.53 24.16 -12.90
C ALA A 424 7.54 23.18 -14.08
N TYR A 425 8.62 22.40 -14.25
CA TYR A 425 8.77 21.50 -15.40
C TYR A 425 8.15 20.13 -15.21
N ASN A 426 7.84 19.77 -13.95
CA ASN A 426 7.37 18.44 -13.60
C ASN A 426 5.84 18.42 -13.45
N VAL A 427 5.23 17.35 -13.96
CA VAL A 427 3.77 17.17 -13.93
C VAL A 427 3.25 17.08 -12.49
N LEU A 428 1.99 17.46 -12.32
CA LEU A 428 1.27 17.40 -11.05
C LEU A 428 -0.11 16.80 -11.31
N LEU A 429 -0.18 15.61 -11.92
CA LEU A 429 -1.46 15.04 -12.33
C LEU A 429 -2.30 14.61 -11.13
N LEU A 430 -3.61 14.54 -11.31
CA LEU A 430 -4.54 14.20 -10.24
C LEU A 430 -5.71 13.37 -10.75
N THR A 431 -6.33 12.66 -9.82
CA THR A 431 -7.62 11.97 -10.00
C THR A 431 -8.44 12.06 -8.71
N GLU A 432 -9.72 11.75 -8.77
CA GLU A 432 -10.58 11.55 -7.61
C GLU A 432 -10.82 10.04 -7.44
N ASN A 433 -10.65 9.51 -6.22
CA ASN A 433 -11.00 8.11 -5.93
C ASN A 433 -12.49 7.99 -5.56
N GLY A 434 -12.99 6.76 -5.37
CA GLY A 434 -14.41 6.57 -5.02
C GLY A 434 -14.80 6.98 -3.60
N ASN A 435 -13.85 7.42 -2.77
CA ASN A 435 -14.11 8.03 -1.47
C ASN A 435 -14.19 9.58 -1.54
N ASN A 436 -14.21 10.15 -2.75
CA ASN A 436 -14.11 11.59 -3.02
C ASN A 436 -12.78 12.20 -2.54
N ASP A 437 -11.73 11.39 -2.39
CA ASP A 437 -10.40 11.90 -2.10
C ASP A 437 -9.71 12.36 -3.38
N ILE A 438 -9.02 13.48 -3.28
CA ILE A 438 -8.22 14.03 -4.37
C ILE A 438 -6.82 13.46 -4.24
N CYS A 439 -6.44 12.65 -5.22
CA CYS A 439 -5.15 11.96 -5.28
C CYS A 439 -4.25 12.68 -6.28
N VAL A 440 -3.12 13.23 -5.83
CA VAL A 440 -2.22 14.05 -6.66
C VAL A 440 -0.86 13.37 -6.77
N ALA A 441 -0.47 13.02 -8.00
CA ALA A 441 0.87 12.54 -8.33
C ALA A 441 1.86 13.72 -8.38
N ASP A 442 2.61 13.91 -7.31
CA ASP A 442 3.65 14.91 -7.20
C ASP A 442 5.00 14.34 -7.63
N TYR A 443 5.29 14.47 -8.94
CA TYR A 443 6.48 13.92 -9.57
C TYR A 443 7.79 14.41 -8.92
N ASP A 444 7.86 15.70 -8.59
CA ASP A 444 9.07 16.31 -8.03
C ASP A 444 9.18 16.05 -6.53
N GLY A 445 8.04 16.01 -5.83
CA GLY A 445 7.95 15.63 -4.43
C GLY A 445 8.09 14.12 -4.16
N GLU A 446 8.31 13.32 -5.22
CA GLU A 446 8.46 11.85 -5.17
C GLU A 446 7.38 11.18 -4.31
N SER A 447 6.14 11.66 -4.42
CA SER A 447 5.03 11.16 -3.60
C SER A 447 3.68 11.33 -4.29
N VAL A 448 2.72 10.50 -3.90
CA VAL A 448 1.31 10.76 -4.15
C VAL A 448 0.70 11.36 -2.89
N VAL A 449 0.13 12.55 -3.02
CA VAL A 449 -0.50 13.31 -1.93
C VAL A 449 -2.00 13.09 -2.03
N VAL A 450 -2.60 12.54 -0.97
CA VAL A 450 -4.04 12.26 -0.94
C VAL A 450 -4.70 13.12 0.12
N VAL A 451 -5.66 13.93 -0.29
CA VAL A 451 -6.47 14.78 0.58
C VAL A 451 -7.94 14.37 0.49
N ASN A 452 -8.69 14.53 1.58
CA ASN A 452 -10.13 14.25 1.58
C ASN A 452 -10.92 15.30 0.78
N GLU A 453 -12.24 15.10 0.64
CA GLU A 453 -13.14 16.03 -0.07
C GLU A 453 -13.05 17.47 0.46
N SER A 454 -12.72 17.66 1.74
CA SER A 454 -12.57 18.98 2.38
C SER A 454 -11.19 19.61 2.16
N GLY A 455 -10.26 18.91 1.50
CA GLY A 455 -8.89 19.37 1.24
C GLY A 455 -7.89 19.09 2.37
N GLU A 456 -8.26 18.31 3.39
CA GLU A 456 -7.36 17.94 4.49
C GLU A 456 -6.50 16.73 4.10
N LEU A 457 -5.22 16.77 4.47
CA LEU A 457 -4.27 15.69 4.19
C LEU A 457 -4.68 14.39 4.90
N ARG A 458 -4.93 13.32 4.11
CA ARG A 458 -5.14 11.96 4.63
C ARG A 458 -3.80 11.24 4.78
N PHE A 459 -3.04 11.12 3.68
CA PHE A 459 -1.76 10.44 3.67
C PHE A 459 -0.87 10.87 2.50
N ARG A 460 0.40 10.47 2.57
CA ARG A 460 1.35 10.53 1.45
C ARG A 460 1.85 9.13 1.15
N TYR A 461 1.75 8.72 -0.11
CA TYR A 461 2.33 7.46 -0.58
C TYR A 461 3.71 7.72 -1.18
N GLN A 462 4.72 7.04 -0.66
CA GLN A 462 6.12 7.13 -1.07
C GLN A 462 6.72 5.73 -1.18
N LYS A 463 7.73 5.56 -2.03
CA LYS A 463 8.48 4.30 -2.16
C LYS A 463 9.63 4.30 -1.14
N TYR A 464 9.55 3.46 -0.13
CA TYR A 464 10.52 3.45 0.99
C TYR A 464 11.76 2.56 0.77
N PHE A 465 11.82 1.73 -0.28
CA PHE A 465 12.77 0.61 -0.35
C PHE A 465 13.44 0.40 -1.73
N SER A 466 13.90 1.46 -2.41
CA SER A 466 14.59 1.33 -3.71
C SER A 466 15.75 2.33 -3.83
N GLU A 467 16.82 1.92 -4.52
CA GLU A 467 17.92 2.83 -4.90
C GLU A 467 17.49 3.82 -5.99
N GLU A 468 16.45 3.48 -6.78
CA GLU A 468 15.91 4.31 -7.86
C GLU A 468 14.78 5.23 -7.35
N PRO A 469 14.73 6.50 -7.81
CA PRO A 469 13.74 7.47 -7.35
C PRO A 469 12.33 7.08 -7.80
N PHE A 470 11.35 7.31 -6.94
CA PHE A 470 9.93 7.12 -7.25
C PHE A 470 9.39 8.37 -7.94
N ARG A 471 8.97 8.24 -9.19
CA ARG A 471 8.50 9.37 -10.00
C ARG A 471 7.05 9.15 -10.42
N PRO A 472 6.07 9.45 -9.52
CA PRO A 472 4.66 9.30 -9.83
C PRO A 472 4.29 10.33 -10.92
N HIS A 473 3.90 9.85 -12.09
CA HIS A 473 3.69 10.70 -13.26
C HIS A 473 2.23 10.79 -13.66
N ASN A 474 1.64 9.66 -14.06
CA ASN A 474 0.21 9.55 -14.31
C ASN A 474 -0.47 8.80 -13.17
N ILE A 475 -1.73 9.14 -12.94
CA ILE A 475 -2.53 8.59 -11.86
C ILE A 475 -3.95 8.35 -12.38
N ALA A 476 -4.54 7.22 -11.96
CA ALA A 476 -5.89 6.85 -12.27
C ALA A 476 -6.52 6.14 -11.07
N THR A 477 -7.83 6.05 -11.06
CA THR A 477 -8.62 5.33 -10.05
C THR A 477 -9.53 4.34 -10.75
N ASP A 478 -9.77 3.21 -10.10
CA ASP A 478 -10.62 2.16 -10.65
C ASP A 478 -11.91 1.94 -9.87
N VAL A 479 -12.70 0.98 -10.37
CA VAL A 479 -14.00 0.62 -9.82
C VAL A 479 -13.92 0.03 -8.41
N GLU A 480 -12.77 -0.50 -8.00
CA GLU A 480 -12.51 -1.01 -6.64
C GLU A 480 -11.95 0.08 -5.72
N HIS A 481 -11.98 1.35 -6.16
CA HIS A 481 -11.44 2.51 -5.46
C HIS A 481 -9.92 2.43 -5.21
N GLN A 482 -9.22 1.59 -5.97
CA GLN A 482 -7.76 1.52 -5.95
C GLN A 482 -7.18 2.69 -6.71
N ILE A 483 -5.99 3.13 -6.29
CA ILE A 483 -5.26 4.21 -6.94
C ILE A 483 -4.11 3.56 -7.71
N LEU A 484 -4.12 3.76 -9.03
CA LEU A 484 -3.08 3.30 -9.95
C LEU A 484 -2.12 4.43 -10.24
N ILE A 485 -0.84 4.20 -9.99
CA ILE A 485 0.20 5.23 -10.06
C ILE A 485 1.30 4.74 -10.99
N GLN A 486 1.49 5.45 -12.10
CA GLN A 486 2.58 5.18 -13.00
C GLN A 486 3.89 5.73 -12.43
N ASP A 487 4.83 4.84 -12.12
CA ASP A 487 6.21 5.20 -11.78
C ASP A 487 7.03 5.31 -13.06
N TYR A 488 7.27 6.54 -13.50
CA TYR A 488 7.91 6.82 -14.79
C TYR A 488 9.35 6.30 -14.85
N THR A 489 10.12 6.40 -13.77
CA THR A 489 11.52 5.96 -13.72
C THR A 489 11.61 4.44 -13.81
N ASN A 490 10.76 3.75 -13.05
CA ASN A 490 10.81 2.29 -12.94
C ASN A 490 9.97 1.58 -14.01
N ASN A 491 9.19 2.33 -14.81
CA ASN A 491 8.35 1.82 -15.89
C ASN A 491 7.35 0.73 -15.46
N ILE A 492 6.74 0.94 -14.29
CA ILE A 492 5.75 0.05 -13.67
C ILE A 492 4.56 0.87 -13.17
N VAL A 493 3.44 0.19 -12.91
CA VAL A 493 2.30 0.80 -12.22
C VAL A 493 2.20 0.22 -10.81
N HIS A 494 2.20 1.11 -9.81
CA HIS A 494 1.87 0.79 -8.44
C HIS A 494 0.35 0.78 -8.29
N VAL A 495 -0.19 -0.21 -7.59
CA VAL A 495 -1.60 -0.26 -7.21
C VAL A 495 -1.68 -0.22 -5.69
N ILE A 496 -2.36 0.79 -5.16
CA ILE A 496 -2.60 0.98 -3.72
C ILE A 496 -4.10 1.01 -3.45
N ASP A 497 -4.52 0.63 -2.24
CA ASP A 497 -5.91 0.80 -1.81
C ASP A 497 -6.23 2.28 -1.50
N SER A 498 -7.49 2.55 -1.18
CA SER A 498 -7.99 3.88 -0.84
C SER A 498 -7.42 4.47 0.46
N ASP A 499 -6.73 3.67 1.26
CA ASP A 499 -6.08 4.09 2.52
C ASP A 499 -4.56 4.21 2.40
N GLY A 500 -4.03 4.01 1.19
CA GLY A 500 -2.61 4.19 0.88
C GLY A 500 -1.76 2.95 1.09
N ASN A 501 -2.36 1.79 1.35
CA ASN A 501 -1.61 0.55 1.48
C ASN A 501 -1.26 0.00 0.10
N PHE A 502 -0.01 -0.41 -0.06
CA PHE A 502 0.45 -1.08 -1.27
C PHE A 502 -0.23 -2.44 -1.44
N LEU A 503 -0.84 -2.65 -2.60
CA LEU A 503 -1.46 -3.92 -2.99
C LEU A 503 -0.52 -4.74 -3.87
N ARG A 504 -0.11 -4.18 -5.01
CA ARG A 504 0.64 -4.93 -6.03
C ARG A 504 1.30 -4.01 -7.06
N TYR A 505 2.19 -4.60 -7.86
CA TYR A 505 2.70 -3.98 -9.08
C TYR A 505 2.03 -4.58 -10.32
N ILE A 506 1.95 -3.75 -11.37
CA ILE A 506 1.70 -4.16 -12.75
C ILE A 506 2.96 -3.84 -13.56
N GLU A 507 3.66 -4.89 -14.00
CA GLU A 507 4.90 -4.79 -14.78
C GLU A 507 4.60 -4.76 -16.28
N VAL A 508 4.03 -3.65 -16.74
CA VAL A 508 3.90 -3.38 -18.17
C VAL A 508 4.54 -2.03 -18.46
N PRO A 509 5.39 -1.93 -19.51
CA PRO A 509 5.89 -0.65 -19.99
C PRO A 509 4.75 0.35 -20.18
N CYS A 510 4.82 1.47 -19.48
CA CYS A 510 3.71 2.42 -19.34
C CYS A 510 4.17 3.89 -19.33
N ASN A 511 5.39 4.18 -19.80
CA ASN A 511 5.95 5.54 -19.79
C ASN A 511 5.20 6.58 -20.67
N GLY A 512 4.25 6.16 -21.51
CA GLY A 512 3.40 7.00 -22.37
C GLY A 512 2.00 7.32 -21.82
N GLY A 513 1.73 7.01 -20.55
CA GLY A 513 0.47 7.35 -19.86
C GLY A 513 -0.40 6.14 -19.54
N ILE A 514 -1.35 6.35 -18.62
CA ILE A 514 -2.31 5.33 -18.18
C ILE A 514 -3.74 5.89 -18.14
N SER A 515 -4.73 5.04 -18.39
CA SER A 515 -6.15 5.38 -18.28
C SER A 515 -7.00 4.12 -18.07
N ILE A 516 -8.13 4.24 -17.39
CA ILE A 516 -9.10 3.14 -17.19
C ILE A 516 -10.24 3.32 -18.19
N ASP A 517 -10.64 2.25 -18.88
CA ASP A 517 -11.83 2.25 -19.73
C ASP A 517 -13.10 1.79 -18.99
N ASP A 518 -14.27 1.95 -19.63
CA ASP A 518 -15.56 1.60 -19.02
C ASP A 518 -15.74 0.10 -18.76
N ASP A 519 -14.93 -0.76 -19.38
CA ASP A 519 -14.88 -2.21 -19.10
C ASP A 519 -13.89 -2.54 -17.97
N HIS A 520 -13.39 -1.51 -17.27
CA HIS A 520 -12.45 -1.59 -16.16
C HIS A 520 -11.09 -2.21 -16.54
N ASN A 521 -10.68 -2.06 -17.80
CA ASN A 521 -9.32 -2.40 -18.23
C ASN A 521 -8.40 -1.20 -18.13
N LEU A 522 -7.13 -1.49 -17.90
CA LEU A 522 -6.05 -0.51 -17.89
C LEU A 522 -5.48 -0.36 -19.30
N ALA A 523 -5.65 0.82 -19.89
CA ALA A 523 -4.91 1.24 -21.07
C ALA A 523 -3.56 1.82 -20.63
N VAL A 524 -2.47 1.30 -21.19
CA VAL A 524 -1.12 1.85 -21.00
C VAL A 524 -0.48 2.19 -22.35
N GLY A 525 0.17 3.35 -22.42
CA GLY A 525 0.95 3.77 -23.58
C GLY A 525 2.44 3.60 -23.35
N ASP A 526 3.18 3.29 -24.40
CA ASP A 526 4.65 3.34 -24.44
C ASP A 526 5.10 4.57 -25.24
N GLN A 527 5.91 5.41 -24.60
CA GLN A 527 6.30 6.73 -25.10
C GLN A 527 7.10 6.66 -26.39
N ASP A 528 8.01 5.69 -26.52
CA ASP A 528 9.01 5.67 -27.59
C ASP A 528 8.51 4.86 -28.80
N THR A 529 7.78 3.78 -28.55
CA THR A 529 7.20 2.93 -29.60
C THR A 529 5.84 3.44 -30.08
N GLY A 530 5.13 4.22 -29.27
CA GLY A 530 3.75 4.65 -29.51
C GLY A 530 2.73 3.52 -29.40
N GLU A 531 3.14 2.37 -28.87
CA GLU A 531 2.29 1.20 -28.64
C GLU A 531 1.33 1.47 -27.47
N ILE A 532 0.08 1.04 -27.62
CA ILE A 532 -0.95 1.08 -26.59
C ILE A 532 -1.40 -0.34 -26.32
N ARG A 533 -1.44 -0.70 -25.05
CA ARG A 533 -1.85 -2.02 -24.56
C ARG A 533 -3.06 -1.89 -23.66
N ILE A 534 -4.07 -2.71 -23.92
CA ILE A 534 -5.25 -2.81 -23.05
C ILE A 534 -5.10 -4.05 -22.22
N ILE A 535 -5.15 -3.89 -20.91
CA ILE A 535 -4.75 -4.90 -19.94
C ILE A 535 -5.88 -5.12 -18.95
N LYS A 536 -6.31 -6.37 -18.83
CA LYS A 536 -7.18 -6.79 -17.73
C LYS A 536 -6.30 -7.17 -16.55
N TYR A 537 -6.44 -6.41 -15.47
CA TYR A 537 -5.61 -6.47 -14.26
C TYR A 537 -6.40 -6.70 -12.97
N LEU A 538 -7.72 -6.53 -13.02
CA LEU A 538 -8.64 -6.96 -11.96
C LEU A 538 -8.87 -8.47 -12.12
N THR A 539 -8.67 -9.22 -11.04
CA THR A 539 -8.97 -10.66 -11.00
C THR A 539 -10.48 -10.84 -10.91
N GLU A 540 -11.06 -11.70 -11.76
CA GLU A 540 -12.45 -12.15 -11.58
C GLU A 540 -12.56 -12.86 -10.23
N THR A 541 -13.26 -12.27 -9.28
CA THR A 541 -13.60 -12.88 -7.99
C THR A 541 -14.68 -13.93 -8.13
#